data_AF-A0A7W7SLN9-F1
#
_entry.id   AF-A0A7W7SLN9-F1
#
_cell.length_a   1.000
_cell.length_b   1.000
_cell.length_c   1.000
_cell.angle_alpha   90.00
_cell.angle_beta   90.00
_cell.angle_gamma   90.00
#
_symmetry.space_group_name_H-M   'P 1'
#
loop_
_entity.id
_entity.type
_entity.pdbx_description
1 polymer ?
#
loop_
_entity_poly.entity_id
_entity_poly.type
_entity_poly.pdbx_seq_one_letter_code
_entity_poly.pdbx_strand_id
1 'polypeptide(L)'
;MDRRRMLGIAAGVVSSAVAGELIQAGFNAVLAGQPAEDEWRERVAQYGRDYMAVGANVLQTRLASDLVVMQQQLETPVMWAIAARTLAIYGKTTADPAEAIRWYNLAVTAADRSGDLDTRVWVRGRAAIALAYEGAELSTAQGYADAAIGLAERPSIGRLNALMARAHVAAGRGNVAGAVSADEDARRVFDRVASPDAEVSDTAVPPWRMATFRSMLYARLGVVDAGDAAQAEADRLRPASLARFATHIELHRGLMMARSGDRAGGVAYARKAMAALPADKRSQTLGLLLREVERVGPGCSRDLAVEGATDVESPAPR
;
A
#
# COMPACT_ATOMS: atom_id res chain seq x y z
N MET A 1 23.59 -24.81 39.24
CA MET A 1 22.16 -24.95 38.88
C MET A 1 21.72 -23.63 38.29
N ASP A 2 21.48 -23.62 36.98
CA ASP A 2 21.46 -22.43 36.13
C ASP A 2 20.04 -21.83 36.02
N ARG A 3 19.86 -20.63 36.57
CA ARG A 3 18.65 -19.80 36.42
C ARG A 3 18.83 -18.88 35.23
N ARG A 4 18.69 -19.37 34.00
CA ARG A 4 18.47 -18.53 32.79
C ARG A 4 18.22 -19.42 31.57
N ARG A 5 16.96 -19.75 31.32
CA ARG A 5 16.39 -19.98 29.96
C ARG A 5 14.90 -20.34 30.09
N MET A 6 14.07 -19.30 30.17
CA MET A 6 12.69 -19.38 29.72
C MET A 6 12.47 -18.17 28.81
N LEU A 7 12.78 -18.36 27.54
CA LEU A 7 12.33 -17.48 26.47
C LEU A 7 10.84 -17.72 26.31
N GLY A 8 10.05 -16.72 26.71
CA GLY A 8 8.61 -16.73 26.57
C GLY A 8 8.21 -16.76 25.11
N ILE A 9 7.44 -17.77 24.74
CA ILE A 9 6.60 -17.75 23.54
C ILE A 9 5.50 -16.72 23.85
N ALA A 10 5.57 -15.54 23.24
CA ALA A 10 4.43 -14.63 23.22
C ALA A 10 3.37 -15.22 22.28
N ALA A 11 2.61 -16.22 22.78
CA ALA A 11 1.36 -16.62 22.17
C ALA A 11 0.43 -15.41 22.26
N GLY A 12 -0.01 -14.89 21.12
CA GLY A 12 -0.98 -13.80 21.09
C GLY A 12 -2.22 -14.22 21.86
N VAL A 13 -2.50 -13.53 22.98
CA VAL A 13 -3.71 -13.75 23.75
C VAL A 13 -4.84 -13.13 22.93
N VAL A 14 -5.54 -13.97 22.16
CA VAL A 14 -6.87 -13.60 21.65
C VAL A 14 -7.73 -13.38 22.88
N SER A 15 -8.27 -12.17 23.06
CA SER A 15 -9.16 -11.92 24.19
C SER A 15 -10.38 -12.85 24.06
N SER A 16 -10.86 -13.37 25.19
CA SER A 16 -12.03 -14.25 25.21
C SER A 16 -13.26 -13.62 24.55
N ALA A 17 -13.36 -12.28 24.58
CA ALA A 17 -14.40 -11.51 23.89
C ALA A 17 -14.32 -11.66 22.36
N VAL A 18 -13.14 -11.51 21.76
CA VAL A 18 -12.95 -11.68 20.30
C VAL A 18 -13.24 -13.13 19.90
N ALA A 19 -12.81 -14.11 20.69
CA ALA A 19 -13.15 -15.50 20.42
C ALA A 19 -14.66 -15.76 20.48
N GLY A 20 -15.36 -15.15 21.45
CA GLY A 20 -16.82 -15.22 21.57
C GLY A 20 -17.55 -14.63 20.36
N GLU A 21 -17.12 -13.46 19.88
CA GLU A 21 -17.69 -12.82 18.67
C GLU A 21 -17.53 -13.69 17.42
N LEU A 22 -16.36 -14.31 17.24
CA LEU A 22 -16.11 -15.21 16.10
C LEU A 22 -16.98 -16.48 16.17
N ILE A 23 -17.14 -17.06 17.36
CA ILE A 23 -18.05 -18.19 17.58
C ILE A 23 -19.49 -17.79 17.26
N GLN A 24 -19.95 -16.64 17.77
CA GLN A 24 -21.29 -16.14 17.54
C GLN A 24 -21.54 -15.88 16.05
N ALA A 25 -20.56 -15.31 15.33
CA ALA A 25 -20.64 -15.09 13.89
C ALA A 25 -20.86 -16.40 13.12
N GLY A 26 -20.13 -17.46 13.47
CA GLY A 26 -20.30 -18.79 12.87
C GLY A 26 -21.70 -19.37 13.09
N PHE A 27 -22.21 -19.34 14.32
CA PHE A 27 -23.56 -19.85 14.62
C PHE A 27 -24.66 -19.02 13.95
N ASN A 28 -24.54 -17.69 13.96
CA ASN A 28 -25.51 -16.82 13.31
C ASN A 28 -25.59 -17.07 11.80
N ALA A 29 -24.46 -17.31 11.14
CA ALA A 29 -24.44 -17.62 9.70
C ALA A 29 -25.14 -18.94 9.39
N VAL A 30 -24.99 -19.96 10.24
CA VAL A 30 -25.72 -21.22 10.09
C VAL A 30 -27.23 -21.03 10.27
N LEU A 31 -27.65 -20.22 11.25
CA LEU A 31 -29.07 -19.97 11.53
C LEU A 31 -29.75 -19.08 10.48
N ALA A 32 -29.05 -18.07 9.96
CA ALA A 32 -29.59 -17.12 8.98
C ALA A 32 -29.52 -17.63 7.53
N GLY A 33 -28.77 -18.70 7.28
CA GLY A 33 -28.37 -19.12 5.95
C GLY A 33 -27.05 -18.47 5.53
N GLN A 34 -26.21 -19.25 4.84
CA GLN A 34 -24.92 -18.79 4.36
C GLN A 34 -25.09 -17.78 3.21
N PRO A 35 -24.32 -16.67 3.18
CA PRO A 35 -24.41 -15.69 2.10
C PRO A 35 -24.08 -16.29 0.74
N ALA A 36 -24.81 -15.89 -0.31
CA ALA A 36 -24.52 -16.31 -1.67
C ALA A 36 -23.23 -15.65 -2.21
N GLU A 37 -22.67 -16.19 -3.30
CA GLU A 37 -21.45 -15.66 -3.93
C GLU A 37 -21.55 -14.16 -4.27
N ASP A 38 -22.70 -13.71 -4.79
CA ASP A 38 -22.92 -12.30 -5.14
C ASP A 38 -22.98 -11.39 -3.90
N GLU A 39 -23.58 -11.87 -2.82
CA GLU A 39 -23.59 -11.14 -1.54
C GLU A 39 -22.17 -11.00 -0.99
N TRP A 40 -21.36 -12.05 -1.10
CA TRP A 40 -19.96 -11.99 -0.72
C TRP A 40 -19.16 -11.01 -1.58
N ARG A 41 -19.39 -10.97 -2.89
CA ARG A 41 -18.75 -9.99 -3.78
C ARG A 41 -19.08 -8.57 -3.35
N GLU A 42 -20.34 -8.28 -3.04
CA GLU A 42 -20.76 -6.95 -2.58
C GLU A 42 -20.13 -6.60 -1.23
N ARG A 43 -20.10 -7.54 -0.27
CA ARG A 43 -19.43 -7.32 1.02
C ARG A 43 -17.95 -7.01 0.87
N VAL A 44 -17.23 -7.74 0.01
CA VAL A 44 -15.81 -7.48 -0.27
C VAL A 44 -15.59 -6.12 -0.93
N ALA A 45 -16.48 -5.71 -1.85
CA ALA A 45 -16.45 -4.37 -2.42
C ALA A 45 -16.68 -3.29 -1.34
N GLN A 46 -17.64 -3.53 -0.44
CA GLN A 46 -17.92 -2.65 0.70
C GLN A 46 -16.72 -2.52 1.65
N TYR A 47 -15.96 -3.59 1.90
CA TYR A 47 -14.74 -3.51 2.71
C TYR A 47 -13.68 -2.57 2.12
N GLY A 48 -13.59 -2.50 0.80
CA GLY A 48 -12.77 -1.51 0.12
C GLY A 48 -13.17 -0.07 0.44
N ARG A 49 -14.48 0.22 0.46
CA ARG A 49 -15.02 1.54 0.83
C ARG A 49 -14.87 1.82 2.33
N ASP A 50 -15.18 0.84 3.18
CA ASP A 50 -15.07 0.95 4.63
C ASP A 50 -13.64 1.26 5.07
N TYR A 51 -12.62 0.68 4.43
CA TYR A 51 -11.20 0.98 4.71
C TYR A 51 -10.86 2.49 4.60
N MET A 52 -11.62 3.22 3.77
CA MET A 52 -11.44 4.65 3.58
C MET A 52 -12.12 5.50 4.65
N ALA A 53 -13.10 4.93 5.36
CA ALA A 53 -13.99 5.66 6.27
C ALA A 53 -13.88 5.24 7.74
N VAL A 54 -13.67 3.95 8.04
CA VAL A 54 -13.66 3.41 9.39
C VAL A 54 -12.23 3.12 9.88
N GLY A 55 -12.06 3.04 11.20
CA GLY A 55 -10.78 2.69 11.82
C GLY A 55 -10.36 1.24 11.54
N ALA A 56 -9.06 0.99 11.45
CA ALA A 56 -8.49 -0.32 11.10
C ALA A 56 -8.99 -1.46 12.01
N ASN A 57 -9.09 -1.22 13.33
CA ASN A 57 -9.57 -2.23 14.28
C ASN A 57 -11.03 -2.65 14.02
N VAL A 58 -11.91 -1.69 13.73
CA VAL A 58 -13.32 -1.98 13.43
C VAL A 58 -13.44 -2.81 12.17
N LEU A 59 -12.69 -2.44 11.13
CA LEU A 59 -12.67 -3.19 9.88
C LEU A 59 -12.06 -4.59 10.05
N GLN A 60 -10.99 -4.71 10.84
CA GLN A 60 -10.33 -5.97 11.13
C GLN A 60 -11.28 -6.96 11.81
N THR A 61 -12.04 -6.53 12.83
CA THR A 61 -13.05 -7.37 13.50
C THR A 61 -14.10 -7.87 12.52
N ARG A 62 -14.66 -6.98 11.67
CA ARG A 62 -15.67 -7.36 10.67
C ARG A 62 -15.13 -8.39 9.68
N LEU A 63 -13.94 -8.14 9.12
CA LEU A 63 -13.29 -9.05 8.21
C LEU A 63 -12.96 -10.40 8.87
N ALA A 64 -12.54 -10.42 10.14
CA ALA A 64 -12.26 -11.66 10.87
C ALA A 64 -13.53 -12.53 11.00
N SER A 65 -14.65 -11.93 11.40
CA SER A 65 -15.95 -12.63 11.51
C SER A 65 -16.37 -13.20 10.16
N ASP A 66 -16.28 -12.41 9.08
CA ASP A 66 -16.66 -12.87 7.75
C ASP A 66 -15.71 -13.95 7.20
N LEU A 67 -14.40 -13.87 7.47
CA LEU A 67 -13.45 -14.91 7.10
C LEU A 67 -13.75 -16.24 7.80
N VAL A 68 -14.22 -16.21 9.06
CA VAL A 68 -14.65 -17.42 9.79
C VAL A 68 -15.86 -18.07 9.15
N VAL A 69 -16.77 -17.29 8.58
CA VAL A 69 -17.94 -17.84 7.86
C VAL A 69 -17.53 -18.32 6.48
N MET A 70 -16.73 -17.54 5.76
CA MET A 70 -16.28 -17.82 4.40
C MET A 70 -15.43 -19.09 4.30
N GLN A 71 -14.64 -19.43 5.33
CA GLN A 71 -13.83 -20.66 5.34
C GLN A 71 -14.66 -21.95 5.18
N GLN A 72 -15.96 -21.88 5.52
CA GLN A 72 -16.90 -23.00 5.44
C GLN A 72 -17.58 -23.12 4.08
N GLN A 73 -17.20 -22.27 3.12
CA GLN A 73 -17.84 -22.12 1.80
C GLN A 73 -16.80 -22.08 0.67
N LEU A 74 -15.63 -22.71 0.87
CA LEU A 74 -14.52 -22.68 -0.08
C LEU A 74 -14.55 -23.87 -1.06
N GLU A 75 -15.74 -24.21 -1.57
CA GLU A 75 -15.92 -25.33 -2.51
C GLU A 75 -15.71 -24.90 -3.97
N THR A 76 -16.01 -23.64 -4.32
CA THR A 76 -15.99 -23.17 -5.70
C THR A 76 -14.76 -22.30 -6.01
N PRO A 77 -14.27 -22.31 -7.26
CA PRO A 77 -13.23 -21.37 -7.71
C PRO A 77 -13.58 -19.90 -7.43
N VAL A 78 -14.86 -19.54 -7.55
CA VAL A 78 -15.34 -18.17 -7.28
C VAL A 78 -15.17 -17.81 -5.80
N MET A 79 -15.55 -18.70 -4.89
CA MET A 79 -15.39 -18.45 -3.45
C MET A 79 -13.92 -18.35 -3.05
N TRP A 80 -13.03 -19.14 -3.66
CA TRP A 80 -11.58 -18.97 -3.49
C TRP A 80 -11.09 -17.59 -3.95
N ALA A 81 -11.61 -17.06 -5.08
CA ALA A 81 -11.24 -15.74 -5.57
C ALA A 81 -11.71 -14.62 -4.62
N ILE A 82 -12.94 -14.73 -4.11
CA ILE A 82 -13.51 -13.81 -3.12
C ILE A 82 -12.67 -13.83 -1.84
N ALA A 83 -12.40 -15.03 -1.30
CA ALA A 83 -11.59 -15.21 -0.09
C ALA A 83 -10.19 -14.62 -0.24
N ALA A 84 -9.56 -14.82 -1.39
CA ALA A 84 -8.25 -14.25 -1.67
C ALA A 84 -8.24 -12.71 -1.55
N ARG A 85 -9.28 -12.05 -2.06
CA ARG A 85 -9.42 -10.58 -1.95
C ARG A 85 -9.67 -10.16 -0.51
N THR A 86 -10.54 -10.85 0.22
CA THR A 86 -10.82 -10.59 1.64
C THR A 86 -9.57 -10.71 2.50
N LEU A 87 -8.78 -11.77 2.30
CA LEU A 87 -7.51 -12.01 3.00
C LEU A 87 -6.48 -10.90 2.73
N ALA A 88 -6.39 -10.44 1.47
CA ALA A 88 -5.50 -9.33 1.12
C ALA A 88 -5.93 -8.01 1.78
N ILE A 89 -7.24 -7.75 1.91
CA ILE A 89 -7.74 -6.58 2.65
C ILE A 89 -7.45 -6.74 4.15
N TYR A 90 -7.66 -7.93 4.72
CA TYR A 90 -7.36 -8.22 6.13
C TYR A 90 -5.89 -7.93 6.46
N GLY A 91 -4.94 -8.41 5.65
CA GLY A 91 -3.51 -8.16 5.84
C GLY A 91 -3.16 -6.67 5.94
N LYS A 92 -3.89 -5.79 5.25
CA LYS A 92 -3.68 -4.33 5.32
C LYS A 92 -4.18 -3.68 6.61
N THR A 93 -5.00 -4.39 7.39
CA THR A 93 -5.49 -3.87 8.68
C THR A 93 -4.53 -4.19 9.83
N THR A 94 -3.57 -5.10 9.62
CA THR A 94 -2.61 -5.53 10.65
C THR A 94 -1.47 -4.52 10.82
N ALA A 95 -1.08 -4.27 12.07
CA ALA A 95 0.00 -3.35 12.40
C ALA A 95 1.41 -3.96 12.36
N ASP A 96 1.54 -5.28 12.20
CA ASP A 96 2.80 -6.00 12.10
C ASP A 96 3.07 -6.40 10.64
N PRO A 97 4.13 -5.90 9.99
CA PRO A 97 4.49 -6.31 8.64
C PRO A 97 4.66 -7.82 8.46
N ALA A 98 5.18 -8.53 9.47
CA ALA A 98 5.33 -9.97 9.41
C ALA A 98 3.96 -10.69 9.42
N GLU A 99 2.99 -10.15 10.16
CA GLU A 99 1.61 -10.63 10.13
C GLU A 99 0.94 -10.33 8.79
N ALA A 100 1.08 -9.12 8.27
CA ALA A 100 0.56 -8.74 6.96
C ALA A 100 1.05 -9.71 5.87
N ILE A 101 2.34 -10.04 5.87
CA ILE A 101 2.94 -11.00 4.92
C ILE A 101 2.33 -12.40 5.04
N ARG A 102 2.07 -12.89 6.27
CA ARG A 102 1.38 -14.19 6.45
C ARG A 102 0.00 -14.18 5.79
N TRP A 103 -0.76 -13.10 5.97
CA TRP A 103 -2.08 -12.95 5.33
C TRP A 103 -1.98 -12.80 3.81
N TYR A 104 -1.00 -12.06 3.30
CA TYR A 104 -0.77 -11.95 1.85
C TYR A 104 -0.37 -13.29 1.23
N ASN A 105 0.44 -14.10 1.90
CA ASN A 105 0.77 -15.45 1.41
C ASN A 105 -0.44 -16.37 1.37
N LEU A 106 -1.33 -16.28 2.38
CA LEU A 106 -2.58 -17.03 2.37
C LEU A 106 -3.52 -16.54 1.27
N ALA A 107 -3.62 -15.23 1.06
CA ALA A 107 -4.36 -14.62 -0.03
C ALA A 107 -3.85 -15.10 -1.40
N VAL A 108 -2.53 -15.15 -1.59
CA VAL A 108 -1.90 -15.67 -2.82
C VAL A 108 -2.26 -17.13 -3.03
N THR A 109 -2.20 -17.96 -1.99
CA THR A 109 -2.59 -19.37 -2.06
C THR A 109 -4.06 -19.54 -2.45
N ALA A 110 -4.95 -18.75 -1.85
CA ALA A 110 -6.38 -18.75 -2.20
C ALA A 110 -6.60 -18.28 -3.65
N ALA A 111 -5.89 -17.24 -4.09
CA ALA A 111 -5.98 -16.75 -5.46
C ALA A 111 -5.53 -17.82 -6.46
N ASP A 112 -4.45 -18.54 -6.17
CA ASP A 112 -3.99 -19.61 -7.05
C ASP A 112 -4.98 -20.79 -7.11
N ARG A 113 -5.61 -21.14 -5.98
CA ARG A 113 -6.69 -22.15 -5.94
C ARG A 113 -7.93 -21.76 -6.74
N SER A 114 -8.22 -20.46 -6.83
CA SER A 114 -9.35 -19.97 -7.64
C SER A 114 -9.16 -20.20 -9.15
N GLY A 115 -7.92 -20.36 -9.62
CA GLY A 115 -7.62 -20.40 -11.05
C GLY A 115 -7.88 -19.08 -11.80
N ASP A 116 -8.49 -18.08 -11.16
CA ASP A 116 -8.83 -16.80 -11.78
C ASP A 116 -7.58 -15.91 -11.92
N LEU A 117 -7.13 -15.72 -13.16
CA LEU A 117 -5.94 -14.94 -13.47
C LEU A 117 -6.02 -13.50 -12.95
N ASP A 118 -7.19 -12.87 -13.06
CA ASP A 118 -7.36 -11.47 -12.67
C ASP A 118 -7.22 -11.31 -11.15
N THR A 119 -7.79 -12.23 -10.36
CA THR A 119 -7.59 -12.27 -8.90
C THR A 119 -6.16 -12.59 -8.51
N ARG A 120 -5.48 -13.51 -9.21
CA ARG A 120 -4.06 -13.85 -8.95
C ARG A 120 -3.13 -12.65 -9.14
N VAL A 121 -3.33 -11.88 -10.21
CA VAL A 121 -2.58 -10.64 -10.48
C VAL A 121 -2.95 -9.55 -9.49
N TRP A 122 -4.25 -9.40 -9.19
CA TRP A 122 -4.74 -8.39 -8.26
C TRP A 122 -4.16 -8.58 -6.85
N VAL A 123 -4.25 -9.78 -6.27
CA VAL A 123 -3.78 -10.04 -4.90
C VAL A 123 -2.29 -9.74 -4.75
N ARG A 124 -1.47 -10.20 -5.69
CA ARG A 124 -0.01 -9.97 -5.68
C ARG A 124 0.31 -8.49 -5.86
N GLY A 125 -0.30 -7.81 -6.82
CA GLY A 125 -0.11 -6.38 -7.02
C GLY A 125 -0.50 -5.55 -5.79
N ARG A 126 -1.61 -5.90 -5.13
CA ARG A 126 -2.08 -5.24 -3.91
C ARG A 126 -1.15 -5.46 -2.72
N ALA A 127 -0.69 -6.68 -2.49
CA ALA A 127 0.30 -6.97 -1.46
C ALA A 127 1.61 -6.21 -1.71
N ALA A 128 2.07 -6.19 -2.98
CA ALA A 128 3.28 -5.49 -3.38
C ALA A 128 3.21 -3.99 -3.07
N ILE A 129 2.16 -3.30 -3.51
CA ILE A 129 2.05 -1.84 -3.29
C ILE A 129 1.85 -1.48 -1.82
N ALA A 130 1.13 -2.31 -1.04
CA ALA A 130 0.94 -2.06 0.38
C ALA A 130 2.29 -2.03 1.12
N LEU A 131 3.17 -3.00 0.87
CA LEU A 131 4.50 -3.07 1.48
C LEU A 131 5.46 -2.00 0.93
N ALA A 132 5.54 -1.87 -0.40
CA ALA A 132 6.49 -0.96 -1.05
C ALA A 132 6.20 0.52 -0.76
N TYR A 133 4.92 0.90 -0.71
CA TYR A 133 4.53 2.29 -0.41
C TYR A 133 4.99 2.71 0.99
N GLU A 134 4.84 1.81 1.97
CA GLU A 134 5.27 2.00 3.36
C GLU A 134 6.78 1.95 3.58
N GLY A 135 7.55 1.59 2.54
CA GLY A 135 8.99 1.37 2.66
C GLY A 135 9.35 0.14 3.51
N ALA A 136 8.39 -0.76 3.74
CA ALA A 136 8.55 -1.96 4.56
C ALA A 136 8.81 -3.17 3.67
N GLU A 137 9.72 -4.07 4.11
CA GLU A 137 9.93 -5.39 3.49
C GLU A 137 10.12 -5.33 1.96
N LEU A 138 10.95 -4.38 1.48
CA LEU A 138 11.10 -4.07 0.05
C LEU A 138 11.44 -5.28 -0.82
N SER A 139 12.20 -6.25 -0.30
CA SER A 139 12.51 -7.49 -1.03
C SER A 139 11.28 -8.37 -1.22
N THR A 140 10.44 -8.51 -0.20
CA THR A 140 9.16 -9.24 -0.27
C THR A 140 8.19 -8.52 -1.21
N ALA A 141 8.11 -7.19 -1.10
CA ALA A 141 7.28 -6.37 -2.00
C ALA A 141 7.69 -6.54 -3.46
N GLN A 142 9.00 -6.56 -3.75
CA GLN A 142 9.52 -6.85 -5.08
C GLN A 142 9.10 -8.24 -5.57
N GLY A 143 9.21 -9.27 -4.73
CA GLY A 143 8.82 -10.63 -5.10
C GLY A 143 7.35 -10.72 -5.53
N TYR A 144 6.43 -10.06 -4.81
CA TYR A 144 5.03 -9.98 -5.22
C TYR A 144 4.84 -9.20 -6.52
N ALA A 145 5.53 -8.06 -6.69
CA ALA A 145 5.45 -7.26 -7.90
C ALA A 145 5.90 -8.03 -9.15
N ASP A 146 7.07 -8.68 -9.07
CA ASP A 146 7.64 -9.46 -10.16
C ASP A 146 6.73 -10.65 -10.53
N ALA A 147 6.18 -11.34 -9.52
CA ALA A 147 5.21 -12.41 -9.74
C ALA A 147 3.92 -11.90 -10.42
N ALA A 148 3.36 -10.77 -10.00
CA ALA A 148 2.17 -10.19 -10.63
C ALA A 148 2.42 -9.79 -12.09
N ILE A 149 3.56 -9.16 -12.36
CA ILE A 149 3.96 -8.68 -13.69
C ILE A 149 4.23 -9.86 -14.65
N GLY A 150 4.78 -10.97 -14.13
CA GLY A 150 5.04 -12.19 -14.90
C GLY A 150 3.81 -13.04 -15.20
N LEU A 151 2.70 -12.85 -14.47
CA LEU A 151 1.47 -13.65 -14.67
C LEU A 151 0.65 -13.20 -15.88
N ALA A 152 0.60 -11.90 -16.17
CA ALA A 152 -0.21 -11.36 -17.27
C ALA A 152 0.33 -10.03 -17.80
N GLU A 153 0.40 -9.90 -19.12
CA GLU A 153 0.75 -8.64 -19.80
C GLU A 153 -0.44 -7.67 -19.91
N ARG A 154 -1.67 -8.20 -19.90
CA ARG A 154 -2.90 -7.41 -20.06
C ARG A 154 -2.95 -6.31 -18.98
N PRO A 155 -3.25 -5.05 -19.37
CA PRO A 155 -3.51 -3.98 -18.41
C PRO A 155 -4.60 -4.40 -17.41
N SER A 156 -4.32 -4.23 -16.13
CA SER A 156 -5.27 -4.43 -15.04
C SER A 156 -4.86 -3.60 -13.82
N ILE A 157 -5.79 -3.36 -12.90
CA ILE A 157 -5.49 -2.70 -11.62
C ILE A 157 -4.42 -3.48 -10.84
N GLY A 158 -4.41 -4.82 -10.91
CA GLY A 158 -3.38 -5.64 -10.27
C GLY A 158 -1.99 -5.37 -10.85
N ARG A 159 -1.87 -5.34 -12.18
CA ARG A 159 -0.60 -5.02 -12.87
C ARG A 159 -0.14 -3.59 -12.59
N LEU A 160 -1.05 -2.62 -12.59
CA LEU A 160 -0.77 -1.23 -12.23
C LEU A 160 -0.15 -1.14 -10.83
N ASN A 161 -0.78 -1.77 -9.83
CA ASN A 161 -0.26 -1.76 -8.45
C ASN A 161 1.13 -2.42 -8.36
N ALA A 162 1.36 -3.50 -9.11
CA ALA A 162 2.67 -4.16 -9.17
C ALA A 162 3.77 -3.26 -9.78
N LEU A 163 3.46 -2.52 -10.85
CA LEU A 163 4.41 -1.58 -11.46
C LEU A 163 4.71 -0.41 -10.53
N MET A 164 3.69 0.15 -9.87
CA MET A 164 3.92 1.18 -8.83
C MET A 164 4.74 0.64 -7.67
N ALA A 165 4.51 -0.60 -7.24
CA ALA A 165 5.32 -1.23 -6.21
C ALA A 165 6.79 -1.36 -6.64
N ARG A 166 7.05 -1.76 -7.89
CA ARG A 166 8.40 -1.79 -8.47
C ARG A 166 9.06 -0.42 -8.47
N ALA A 167 8.32 0.64 -8.81
CA ALA A 167 8.81 2.02 -8.73
C ALA A 167 9.21 2.41 -7.29
N HIS A 168 8.35 2.12 -6.31
CA HIS A 168 8.63 2.42 -4.90
C HIS A 168 9.79 1.60 -4.32
N VAL A 169 9.94 0.33 -4.73
CA VAL A 169 11.10 -0.51 -4.37
C VAL A 169 12.39 0.10 -4.94
N ALA A 170 12.39 0.50 -6.21
CA ALA A 170 13.55 1.13 -6.83
C ALA A 170 13.92 2.44 -6.11
N ALA A 171 12.92 3.28 -5.79
CA ALA A 171 13.13 4.51 -5.05
C ALA A 171 13.65 4.26 -3.63
N GLY A 172 13.13 3.25 -2.92
CA GLY A 172 13.62 2.85 -1.59
C GLY A 172 15.08 2.38 -1.59
N ARG A 173 15.61 1.96 -2.75
CA ARG A 173 17.02 1.59 -2.95
C ARG A 173 17.87 2.69 -3.57
N GLY A 174 17.31 3.89 -3.78
CA GLY A 174 18.01 5.01 -4.42
C GLY A 174 18.21 4.84 -5.94
N ASN A 175 17.57 3.86 -6.58
CA ASN A 175 17.64 3.67 -8.03
C ASN A 175 16.64 4.62 -8.72
N VAL A 176 17.08 5.85 -8.99
CA VAL A 176 16.27 6.91 -9.61
C VAL A 176 15.78 6.47 -11.00
N ALA A 177 16.68 6.01 -11.87
CA ALA A 177 16.34 5.62 -13.24
C ALA A 177 15.32 4.47 -13.28
N GLY A 178 15.50 3.45 -12.45
CA GLY A 178 14.56 2.33 -12.35
C GLY A 178 13.20 2.76 -11.78
N ALA A 179 13.18 3.70 -10.84
CA ALA A 179 11.95 4.22 -10.26
C ALA A 179 11.14 5.02 -11.29
N VAL A 180 11.79 5.92 -12.04
CA VAL A 180 11.15 6.73 -13.10
C VAL A 180 10.63 5.84 -14.23
N SER A 181 11.45 4.88 -14.71
CA SER A 181 11.02 3.97 -15.76
C SER A 181 9.79 3.14 -15.35
N ALA A 182 9.74 2.64 -14.11
CA ALA A 182 8.58 1.90 -13.62
C ALA A 182 7.34 2.79 -13.38
N ASP A 183 7.50 4.07 -13.03
CA ASP A 183 6.39 5.05 -13.00
C ASP A 183 5.81 5.27 -14.40
N GLU A 184 6.67 5.43 -15.42
CA GLU A 184 6.22 5.59 -16.80
C GLU A 184 5.45 4.37 -17.30
N ASP A 185 5.93 3.16 -17.01
CA ASP A 185 5.23 1.91 -17.29
C ASP A 185 3.86 1.87 -16.60
N ALA A 186 3.83 2.24 -15.32
CA ALA A 186 2.60 2.29 -14.53
C ALA A 186 1.61 3.30 -15.10
N ARG A 187 2.06 4.48 -15.53
CA ARG A 187 1.21 5.49 -16.18
C ARG A 187 0.56 4.98 -17.45
N ARG A 188 1.32 4.29 -18.33
CA ARG A 188 0.76 3.71 -19.56
C ARG A 188 -0.31 2.66 -19.28
N VAL A 189 -0.17 1.90 -18.18
CA VAL A 189 -1.22 0.98 -17.74
C VAL A 189 -2.41 1.75 -17.15
N PHE A 190 -2.15 2.74 -16.31
CA PHE A 190 -3.17 3.59 -15.67
C PHE A 190 -4.11 4.21 -16.69
N ASP A 191 -3.60 4.77 -17.78
CA ASP A 191 -4.39 5.39 -18.85
C ASP A 191 -5.44 4.45 -19.48
N ARG A 192 -5.31 3.13 -19.28
CA ARG A 192 -6.23 2.10 -19.79
C ARG A 192 -7.16 1.52 -18.74
N VAL A 193 -6.82 1.61 -17.45
CA VAL A 193 -7.48 0.84 -16.38
C VAL A 193 -7.86 1.67 -15.16
N ALA A 194 -7.62 2.99 -15.20
CA ALA A 194 -7.96 3.89 -14.11
C ALA A 194 -9.40 3.65 -13.63
N SER A 195 -9.56 3.66 -12.31
CA SER A 195 -10.89 3.67 -11.72
C SER A 195 -11.56 5.04 -11.91
N PRO A 196 -12.89 5.14 -11.85
CA PRO A 196 -13.59 6.41 -12.00
C PRO A 196 -13.08 7.50 -11.05
N ASP A 197 -13.06 8.75 -11.51
CA ASP A 197 -12.37 9.86 -10.84
C ASP A 197 -12.75 10.05 -9.37
N ALA A 198 -14.04 9.92 -9.07
CA ALA A 198 -14.60 10.12 -7.74
C ALA A 198 -14.64 8.84 -6.88
N GLU A 199 -14.13 7.71 -7.38
CA GLU A 199 -14.20 6.43 -6.67
C GLU A 199 -13.41 6.50 -5.35
N VAL A 200 -14.08 6.17 -4.25
CA VAL A 200 -13.47 6.12 -2.91
C VAL A 200 -13.50 4.69 -2.40
N SER A 201 -12.48 3.93 -2.80
CA SER A 201 -12.28 2.57 -2.36
C SER A 201 -10.79 2.27 -2.23
N ASP A 202 -10.43 1.41 -1.29
CA ASP A 202 -9.08 0.89 -1.18
C ASP A 202 -8.68 0.08 -2.42
N THR A 203 -9.63 -0.63 -3.03
CA THR A 203 -9.38 -1.56 -4.15
C THR A 203 -9.28 -0.85 -5.50
N ALA A 204 -9.72 0.40 -5.57
CA ALA A 204 -9.68 1.26 -6.75
C ALA A 204 -8.37 2.04 -6.85
N VAL A 205 -8.02 2.43 -8.08
CA VAL A 205 -6.93 3.38 -8.36
C VAL A 205 -7.45 4.50 -9.27
N PRO A 206 -8.17 5.47 -8.71
CA PRO A 206 -8.57 6.70 -9.40
C PRO A 206 -7.37 7.67 -9.54
N PRO A 207 -7.49 8.73 -10.35
CA PRO A 207 -6.44 9.74 -10.55
C PRO A 207 -5.85 10.31 -9.27
N TRP A 208 -6.66 10.63 -8.26
CA TRP A 208 -6.15 11.15 -6.99
C TRP A 208 -5.24 10.15 -6.25
N ARG A 209 -5.54 8.86 -6.37
CA ARG A 209 -4.75 7.79 -5.72
C ARG A 209 -3.45 7.56 -6.47
N MET A 210 -3.48 7.58 -7.80
CA MET A 210 -2.28 7.53 -8.62
C MET A 210 -1.36 8.72 -8.32
N ALA A 211 -1.89 9.94 -8.26
CA ALA A 211 -1.13 11.13 -7.86
C ALA A 211 -0.53 10.98 -6.45
N THR A 212 -1.25 10.38 -5.51
CA THR A 212 -0.74 10.09 -4.15
C THR A 212 0.45 9.12 -4.17
N PHE A 213 0.39 8.05 -4.97
CA PHE A 213 1.52 7.12 -5.14
C PHE A 213 2.76 7.85 -5.69
N ARG A 214 2.58 8.66 -6.75
CA ARG A 214 3.66 9.43 -7.38
C ARG A 214 4.23 10.50 -6.45
N SER A 215 3.38 11.14 -5.66
CA SER A 215 3.77 12.11 -4.64
C SER A 215 4.77 11.50 -3.64
N MET A 216 4.46 10.31 -3.11
CA MET A 216 5.40 9.58 -2.25
C MET A 216 6.67 9.16 -3.01
N LEU A 217 6.51 8.65 -4.23
CA LEU A 217 7.62 8.17 -5.05
C LEU A 217 8.70 9.24 -5.21
N TYR A 218 8.31 10.43 -5.68
CA TYR A 218 9.24 11.53 -5.92
C TYR A 218 9.74 12.19 -4.64
N ALA A 219 8.92 12.23 -3.58
CA ALA A 219 9.38 12.65 -2.26
C ALA A 219 10.54 11.78 -1.74
N ARG A 220 10.44 10.46 -1.91
CA ARG A 220 11.49 9.50 -1.51
C ARG A 220 12.77 9.66 -2.34
N LEU A 221 12.63 10.01 -3.63
CA LEU A 221 13.76 10.30 -4.52
C LEU A 221 14.37 11.70 -4.31
N GLY A 222 13.67 12.61 -3.62
CA GLY A 222 14.10 14.01 -3.48
C GLY A 222 14.01 14.82 -4.77
N VAL A 223 13.21 14.39 -5.76
CA VAL A 223 13.04 15.08 -7.04
C VAL A 223 11.95 16.14 -6.89
N VAL A 224 12.36 17.39 -6.66
CA VAL A 224 11.47 18.49 -6.24
C VAL A 224 10.38 18.77 -7.26
N ASP A 225 10.71 19.09 -8.51
CA ASP A 225 9.71 19.52 -9.51
C ASP A 225 8.64 18.46 -9.77
N ALA A 226 9.05 17.19 -9.91
CA ALA A 226 8.11 16.07 -10.09
C ALA A 226 7.29 15.78 -8.83
N GLY A 227 7.90 15.93 -7.65
CA GLY A 227 7.25 15.80 -6.36
C GLY A 227 6.18 16.85 -6.13
N ASP A 228 6.49 18.12 -6.37
CA ASP A 228 5.56 19.25 -6.24
C ASP A 228 4.38 19.09 -7.19
N ALA A 229 4.63 18.74 -8.46
CA ALA A 229 3.58 18.50 -9.44
C ALA A 229 2.64 17.36 -8.99
N ALA A 230 3.19 16.23 -8.52
CA ALA A 230 2.40 15.10 -8.07
C ALA A 230 1.62 15.40 -6.78
N GLN A 231 2.18 16.19 -5.86
CA GLN A 231 1.52 16.63 -4.63
C GLN A 231 0.37 17.61 -4.92
N ALA A 232 0.60 18.60 -5.79
CA ALA A 232 -0.43 19.55 -6.21
C ALA A 232 -1.60 18.83 -6.90
N GLU A 233 -1.29 17.87 -7.77
CA GLU A 233 -2.31 17.06 -8.46
C GLU A 233 -3.10 16.19 -7.47
N ALA A 234 -2.42 15.58 -6.49
CA ALA A 234 -3.07 14.81 -5.45
C ALA A 234 -4.03 15.67 -4.62
N ASP A 235 -3.65 16.89 -4.24
CA ASP A 235 -4.52 17.80 -3.50
C ASP A 235 -5.70 18.32 -4.33
N ARG A 236 -5.48 18.59 -5.62
CA ARG A 236 -6.54 19.05 -6.53
C ARG A 236 -7.63 18.01 -6.71
N LEU A 237 -7.24 16.74 -6.84
CA LEU A 237 -8.16 15.65 -7.21
C LEU A 237 -8.76 14.90 -6.02
N ARG A 238 -8.06 14.86 -4.89
CA ARG A 238 -8.50 14.08 -3.73
C ARG A 238 -9.83 14.63 -3.18
N PRO A 239 -10.83 13.76 -2.92
CA PRO A 239 -12.03 14.18 -2.21
C PRO A 239 -11.73 14.85 -0.86
N ALA A 240 -12.39 15.99 -0.60
CA ALA A 240 -12.16 16.79 0.61
C ALA A 240 -12.44 16.00 1.91
N SER A 241 -13.33 15.01 1.87
CA SER A 241 -13.65 14.13 3.00
C SER A 241 -12.46 13.25 3.46
N LEU A 242 -11.45 13.06 2.61
CA LEU A 242 -10.30 12.18 2.88
C LEU A 242 -9.16 12.89 3.64
N ALA A 243 -9.46 13.43 4.82
CA ALA A 243 -8.48 14.15 5.65
C ALA A 243 -7.22 13.32 5.97
N ARG A 244 -7.35 12.00 6.17
CA ARG A 244 -6.21 11.08 6.37
C ARG A 244 -5.23 11.10 5.18
N PHE A 245 -5.74 11.21 3.96
CA PHE A 245 -4.92 11.25 2.75
C PHE A 245 -4.33 12.65 2.50
N ALA A 246 -5.00 13.71 2.94
CA ALA A 246 -4.37 15.03 3.01
C ALA A 246 -3.08 14.97 3.84
N THR A 247 -3.15 14.37 5.04
CA THR A 247 -1.96 14.20 5.89
C THR A 247 -0.88 13.32 5.25
N HIS A 248 -1.23 12.32 4.42
CA HIS A 248 -0.20 11.58 3.67
C HIS A 248 0.60 12.53 2.76
N ILE A 249 -0.08 13.37 1.98
CA ILE A 249 0.56 14.33 1.07
C ILE A 249 1.44 15.31 1.86
N GLU A 250 0.99 15.77 3.04
CA GLU A 250 1.81 16.61 3.93
C GLU A 250 3.07 15.89 4.45
N LEU A 251 2.99 14.60 4.76
CA LEU A 251 4.18 13.82 5.12
C LEU A 251 5.12 13.63 3.93
N HIS A 252 4.60 13.51 2.71
CA HIS A 252 5.42 13.46 1.50
C HIS A 252 6.17 14.79 1.29
N ARG A 253 5.52 15.93 1.54
CA ARG A 253 6.17 17.26 1.54
C ARG A 253 7.31 17.31 2.54
N GLY A 254 7.07 16.91 3.78
CA GLY A 254 8.11 16.85 4.81
C GLY A 254 9.28 15.93 4.42
N LEU A 255 8.98 14.77 3.83
CA LEU A 255 10.00 13.84 3.32
C LEU A 255 10.83 14.47 2.20
N MET A 256 10.18 15.11 1.24
CA MET A 256 10.83 15.76 0.11
C MET A 256 11.74 16.89 0.57
N MET A 257 11.28 17.77 1.46
CA MET A 257 12.10 18.82 2.09
C MET A 257 13.35 18.23 2.75
N ALA A 258 13.18 17.15 3.52
CA ALA A 258 14.30 16.51 4.19
C ALA A 258 15.29 15.88 3.21
N ARG A 259 14.82 15.28 2.10
CA ARG A 259 15.65 14.68 1.05
C ARG A 259 16.36 15.72 0.18
N SER A 260 15.75 16.89 -0.04
CA SER A 260 16.33 17.99 -0.82
C SER A 260 17.29 18.88 -0.01
N GLY A 261 17.46 18.62 1.29
CA GLY A 261 18.50 19.23 2.13
C GLY A 261 17.98 19.99 3.36
N ASP A 262 16.69 20.32 3.43
CA ASP A 262 16.09 20.94 4.62
C ASP A 262 15.51 19.88 5.56
N ARG A 263 16.42 19.13 6.20
CA ARG A 263 16.04 18.07 7.15
C ARG A 263 15.25 18.61 8.33
N ALA A 264 15.71 19.69 8.95
CA ALA A 264 15.10 20.22 10.16
C ALA A 264 13.68 20.76 9.86
N GLY A 265 13.52 21.52 8.77
CA GLY A 265 12.23 22.01 8.32
C GLY A 265 11.30 20.87 7.90
N GLY A 266 11.80 19.89 7.15
CA GLY A 266 11.00 18.72 6.75
C GLY A 266 10.44 17.91 7.92
N VAL A 267 11.27 17.65 8.95
CA VAL A 267 10.83 16.96 10.17
C VAL A 267 9.81 17.80 10.95
N ALA A 268 10.06 19.10 11.12
CA ALA A 268 9.13 20.00 11.81
C ALA A 268 7.77 20.07 11.09
N TYR A 269 7.80 20.15 9.76
CA TYR A 269 6.63 20.17 8.89
C TYR A 269 5.80 18.89 9.05
N ALA A 270 6.44 17.72 8.91
CA ALA A 270 5.79 16.42 9.04
C ALA A 270 5.14 16.21 10.42
N ARG A 271 5.85 16.58 11.51
CA ARG A 271 5.33 16.48 12.87
C ARG A 271 4.12 17.38 13.10
N LYS A 272 4.15 18.61 12.58
CA LYS A 272 3.02 19.55 12.65
C LYS A 272 1.80 18.99 11.93
N ALA A 273 1.98 18.44 10.73
CA ALA A 273 0.88 17.83 9.97
C ALA A 273 0.27 16.62 10.71
N MET A 274 1.10 15.74 11.29
CA MET A 274 0.62 14.60 12.07
C MET A 274 -0.11 15.04 13.35
N ALA A 275 0.36 16.09 14.03
CA ALA A 275 -0.28 16.63 15.22
C ALA A 275 -1.67 17.22 14.95
N ALA A 276 -1.86 17.84 13.77
CA ALA A 276 -3.15 18.41 13.35
C ALA A 276 -4.22 17.35 13.01
N LEU A 277 -3.83 16.11 12.70
CA LEU A 277 -4.77 15.03 12.41
C LEU A 277 -5.36 14.45 13.71
N PRO A 278 -6.70 14.32 13.83
CA PRO A 278 -7.35 13.65 14.96
C PRO A 278 -6.80 12.24 15.19
N ALA A 279 -6.65 11.84 16.46
CA ALA A 279 -5.98 10.60 16.84
C ALA A 279 -6.65 9.35 16.26
N ASP A 280 -7.97 9.34 16.17
CA ASP A 280 -8.81 8.29 15.58
C ASP A 280 -8.62 8.13 14.07
N LYS A 281 -8.07 9.15 13.39
CA LYS A 281 -7.77 9.14 11.95
C LYS A 281 -6.31 8.81 11.63
N ARG A 282 -5.44 8.73 12.64
CA ARG A 282 -4.01 8.38 12.45
C ARG A 282 -3.90 6.89 12.14
N SER A 283 -3.31 6.56 10.99
CA SER A 283 -3.04 5.17 10.61
C SER A 283 -1.60 4.77 10.92
N GLN A 284 -1.36 3.46 10.97
CA GLN A 284 -0.01 2.90 11.06
C GLN A 284 0.89 3.38 9.91
N THR A 285 0.38 3.39 8.68
CA THR A 285 1.06 3.93 7.49
C THR A 285 1.59 5.34 7.75
N LEU A 286 0.76 6.28 8.24
CA LEU A 286 1.20 7.64 8.58
C LEU A 286 2.33 7.63 9.62
N GLY A 287 2.27 6.73 10.61
CA GLY A 287 3.34 6.55 11.59
C GLY A 287 4.65 6.02 11.00
N LEU A 288 4.58 5.10 10.02
CA LEU A 288 5.75 4.62 9.28
C LEU A 288 6.38 5.75 8.45
N LEU A 289 5.55 6.53 7.74
CA LEU A 289 6.03 7.64 6.93
C LEU A 289 6.68 8.75 7.77
N LEU A 290 6.09 9.12 8.90
CA LEU A 290 6.69 10.10 9.81
C LEU A 290 8.09 9.63 10.28
N ARG A 291 8.22 8.34 10.65
CA ARG A 291 9.51 7.76 11.02
C ARG A 291 10.51 7.78 9.85
N GLU A 292 10.05 7.60 8.61
CA GLU A 292 10.91 7.72 7.43
C GLU A 292 11.47 9.15 7.31
N VAL A 293 10.63 10.18 7.47
CA VAL A 293 11.08 11.60 7.48
C VAL A 293 12.12 11.85 8.57
N GLU A 294 11.88 11.36 9.80
CA GLU A 294 12.78 11.58 10.94
C GLU A 294 14.17 10.92 10.78
N ARG A 295 14.22 9.82 10.01
CA ARG A 295 15.43 9.01 9.81
C ARG A 295 16.31 9.45 8.63
N VAL A 296 15.90 10.40 7.81
CA VAL A 296 16.72 10.90 6.70
C VAL A 296 18.09 11.36 7.24
N GLY A 297 19.16 10.64 6.90
CA GLY A 297 20.51 10.90 7.40
C GLY A 297 21.16 12.15 6.78
N PRO A 298 22.22 12.71 7.40
CA PRO A 298 23.03 13.74 6.75
C PRO A 298 23.78 13.14 5.56
N GLY A 299 23.67 13.74 4.36
CA GLY A 299 24.57 13.43 3.23
C GLY A 299 23.96 12.83 1.97
N CYS A 300 22.64 12.79 1.80
CA CYS A 300 22.04 12.23 0.56
C CYS A 300 21.95 13.23 -0.62
N SER A 301 22.50 14.44 -0.49
CA SER A 301 22.14 15.57 -1.37
C SER A 301 23.31 16.25 -2.10
N ARG A 302 24.41 15.55 -2.46
CA ARG A 302 25.55 16.28 -3.09
C ARG A 302 26.30 15.71 -4.30
N ASP A 303 25.95 14.56 -4.87
CA ASP A 303 26.69 14.02 -6.03
C ASP A 303 25.88 13.89 -7.33
N LEU A 304 24.87 14.75 -7.55
CA LEU A 304 24.10 14.76 -8.81
C LEU A 304 24.16 16.09 -9.57
N ALA A 305 25.12 16.95 -9.26
CA ALA A 305 25.39 18.14 -10.06
C ALA A 305 26.81 18.10 -10.62
N VAL A 306 26.88 18.06 -11.96
CA VAL A 306 28.02 18.36 -12.85
C VAL A 306 28.98 17.20 -13.17
N GLU A 307 28.54 16.31 -14.07
CA GLU A 307 29.41 15.76 -15.13
C GLU A 307 28.67 15.95 -16.46
N GLY A 308 28.97 17.06 -17.14
CA GLY A 308 28.28 17.44 -18.37
C GLY A 308 28.67 18.81 -18.88
N ALA A 309 29.95 19.17 -18.77
CA ALA A 309 30.54 20.28 -19.49
C ALA A 309 31.92 19.83 -19.96
N THR A 310 31.95 18.93 -20.94
CA THR A 310 33.12 18.74 -21.80
C THR A 310 33.03 19.73 -22.93
N ASP A 311 34.02 20.62 -22.96
CA ASP A 311 34.30 21.56 -24.03
C ASP A 311 34.26 20.88 -25.40
N VAL A 312 33.38 21.36 -26.28
CA VAL A 312 33.51 21.16 -27.72
C VAL A 312 34.00 22.47 -28.30
N GLU A 313 35.32 22.56 -28.41
CA GLU A 313 36.02 23.60 -29.15
C GLU A 313 35.65 23.48 -30.64
N SER A 314 34.94 24.47 -31.17
CA SER A 314 34.70 24.61 -32.61
C SER A 314 35.92 25.27 -33.27
N PRO A 315 36.42 24.78 -34.42
CA PRO A 315 37.48 25.45 -35.14
C PRO A 315 36.92 26.66 -35.91
N ALA A 316 37.54 27.81 -35.72
CA ALA A 316 37.28 29.02 -36.50
C ALA A 316 37.85 28.90 -37.93
N PRO A 317 37.27 29.61 -38.92
CA PRO A 317 37.64 29.46 -40.32
C PRO A 317 38.83 30.36 -40.69
N ARG A 318 39.79 29.80 -41.43
CA ARG A 318 40.54 30.44 -42.54
C ARG A 318 41.38 29.41 -43.27
#